data_AF-A0A924Y4B3-F1
#
_entry.id   AF-A0A924Y4B3-F1
#
_cell.length_a   1.000
_cell.length_b   1.000
_cell.length_c   1.000
_cell.angle_alpha   90.00
_cell.angle_beta   90.00
_cell.angle_gamma   90.00
#
_symmetry.space_group_name_H-M   'P 1'
#
loop_
_entity.id
_entity.type
_entity.pdbx_description
1 polymer ?
#
loop_
_entity_poly.entity_id
_entity_poly.type
_entity_poly.pdbx_seq_one_letter_code
_entity_poly.pdbx_strand_id
1 'polypeptide(L)'
;MKKSTARTLLLIGAGALTWFAADRMGRLNRDADEKRKIVAADRSPQPGDILLFYRPGVFADVFIQTMTGSRVYHTALFMESTERGPVVLEALTSGVQVSNLRETGREGDFVVVPAPLEKGREALDWARTKIGSPYDYKDGFVIGLEQVFEHLRVNYTLRGKYTCGELVAAAYEQVGIKLVTNKEPNEVSPADISTCAFAFTKSPE
;
A
#
# COMPACT_ATOMS: atom_id res chain seq x y z
N MET A 1 -34.59 -43.85 7.99
CA MET A 1 -34.62 -42.37 8.01
C MET A 1 -33.61 -41.85 9.03
N LYS A 2 -32.39 -41.48 8.62
CA LYS A 2 -31.40 -40.79 9.46
C LYS A 2 -30.49 -39.95 8.56
N LYS A 3 -30.82 -38.67 8.35
CA LYS A 3 -29.89 -37.64 7.88
C LYS A 3 -30.37 -36.29 8.39
N SER A 4 -29.57 -35.62 9.23
CA SER A 4 -29.40 -34.15 9.28
C SER A 4 -29.00 -33.66 10.68
N THR A 5 -27.74 -33.86 11.05
CA THR A 5 -27.11 -33.14 12.18
C THR A 5 -25.70 -32.62 11.84
N ALA A 6 -25.09 -33.09 10.75
CA ALA A 6 -23.72 -32.71 10.38
C ALA A 6 -23.58 -31.31 9.75
N ARG A 7 -24.68 -30.69 9.25
CA ARG A 7 -24.60 -29.37 8.59
C ARG A 7 -24.64 -28.18 9.55
N THR A 8 -25.15 -28.34 10.77
CA THR A 8 -25.23 -27.24 11.75
C THR A 8 -23.91 -26.99 12.47
N LEU A 9 -23.08 -28.03 12.66
CA LEU A 9 -21.77 -27.91 13.32
C LEU A 9 -20.71 -27.21 12.45
N LEU A 10 -20.82 -27.28 11.12
CA LEU A 10 -19.83 -26.67 10.22
C LEU A 10 -19.95 -25.12 10.14
N LEU A 11 -21.16 -24.58 10.31
CA LEU A 11 -21.42 -23.13 10.26
C LEU A 11 -21.00 -22.41 11.55
N ILE A 12 -21.03 -23.10 12.70
CA ILE A 12 -20.60 -22.52 13.98
C ILE A 12 -19.06 -22.43 14.04
N GLY A 13 -18.35 -23.39 13.44
CA GLY A 13 -16.88 -23.38 13.39
C GLY A 13 -16.29 -22.23 12.56
N ALA A 14 -16.92 -21.89 11.43
CA ALA A 14 -16.44 -20.80 10.57
C ALA A 14 -16.67 -19.41 11.20
N GLY A 15 -17.79 -19.19 11.90
CA GLY A 15 -18.07 -17.94 12.61
C GLY A 15 -17.22 -17.73 13.86
N ALA A 16 -16.86 -18.80 14.57
CA ALA A 16 -16.00 -18.70 15.75
C ALA A 16 -14.53 -18.41 15.38
N LEU A 17 -14.02 -19.00 14.28
CA LEU A 17 -12.67 -18.72 13.80
C LEU A 17 -12.50 -17.26 13.33
N THR A 18 -13.50 -16.70 12.64
CA THR A 18 -13.47 -15.31 12.18
C THR A 18 -13.53 -14.32 13.34
N TRP A 19 -14.31 -14.62 14.38
CA TRP A 19 -14.39 -13.77 15.57
C TRP A 19 -13.12 -13.81 16.43
N PHE A 20 -12.52 -15.00 16.62
CA PHE A 20 -11.24 -15.15 17.32
C PHE A 20 -10.06 -14.52 16.57
N ALA A 21 -10.05 -14.58 15.24
CA ALA A 21 -9.05 -13.89 14.42
C ALA A 21 -9.19 -12.37 14.55
N ALA A 22 -10.42 -11.84 14.47
CA ALA A 22 -10.68 -10.40 14.60
C ALA A 22 -10.30 -9.85 15.99
N ASP A 23 -10.62 -10.56 17.08
CA ASP A 23 -10.31 -10.13 18.44
C ASP A 23 -8.81 -10.23 18.77
N ARG A 24 -8.13 -11.28 18.32
CA ARG A 24 -6.68 -11.44 18.51
C ARG A 24 -5.89 -10.40 17.72
N MET A 25 -6.33 -10.05 16.51
CA MET A 25 -5.75 -8.95 15.74
C MET A 25 -6.01 -7.59 16.39
N GLY A 26 -7.20 -7.37 16.98
CA GLY A 26 -7.53 -6.13 17.68
C GLY A 26 -6.68 -5.83 18.92
N ARG A 27 -6.12 -6.85 19.59
CA ARG A 27 -5.21 -6.69 20.74
C ARG A 27 -3.74 -6.55 20.34
N LEU A 28 -3.26 -7.36 19.39
CA LEU A 28 -1.92 -7.18 18.83
C LEU A 28 -1.77 -5.82 18.13
N ASN A 29 -2.88 -5.26 17.62
CA ASN A 29 -2.92 -3.93 17.04
C ASN A 29 -2.72 -2.79 18.05
N ARG A 30 -3.27 -2.88 19.27
CA ARG A 30 -3.16 -1.79 20.25
C ARG A 30 -1.75 -1.64 20.84
N ASP A 31 -1.09 -2.76 21.12
CA ASP A 31 0.23 -2.73 21.78
C ASP A 31 1.39 -2.43 20.80
N ALA A 32 1.19 -2.68 19.50
CA ALA A 32 2.13 -2.29 18.45
C ALA A 32 1.90 -0.84 17.95
N ASP A 33 0.66 -0.34 18.00
CA ASP A 33 0.31 1.05 17.64
C ASP A 33 1.00 2.09 18.53
N GLU A 34 1.15 1.77 19.81
CA GLU A 34 1.79 2.69 20.75
C GLU A 34 3.31 2.75 20.56
N LYS A 35 3.93 1.64 20.10
CA LYS A 35 5.39 1.54 19.88
C LYS A 35 5.83 1.88 18.46
N ARG A 36 4.93 1.87 17.49
CA ARG A 36 5.17 2.28 16.10
C ARG A 36 4.09 3.26 15.70
N LYS A 37 4.02 4.39 16.42
CA LYS A 37 3.66 5.67 15.79
C LYS A 37 4.48 5.73 14.51
N ILE A 38 3.86 5.32 13.40
CA ILE A 38 4.39 5.52 12.08
C ILE A 38 4.81 6.98 12.09
N VAL A 39 6.09 7.23 11.82
CA VAL A 39 6.69 8.56 11.92
C VAL A 39 6.04 9.41 10.83
N ALA A 40 4.79 9.81 11.07
CA ALA A 40 4.14 10.88 10.37
C ALA A 40 5.06 12.06 10.66
N ALA A 41 5.81 12.46 9.65
CA ALA A 41 6.63 13.64 9.77
C ALA A 41 5.70 14.76 10.25
N ASP A 42 6.08 15.45 11.32
CA ASP A 42 5.35 16.61 11.89
C ASP A 42 5.44 17.83 10.95
N ARG A 43 5.46 17.58 9.64
CA ARG A 43 5.70 18.54 8.58
C ARG A 43 4.62 18.39 7.52
N SER A 44 4.31 19.49 6.87
CA SER A 44 3.46 19.47 5.69
C SER A 44 4.13 18.66 4.56
N PRO A 45 3.40 17.76 3.90
CA PRO A 45 3.95 16.96 2.80
C PRO A 45 4.50 17.85 1.69
N GLN A 46 5.58 17.41 1.07
CA GLN A 46 6.25 18.09 -0.05
C GLN A 46 6.05 17.30 -1.36
N PRO A 47 6.03 17.97 -2.53
CA PRO A 47 5.88 17.28 -3.81
C PRO A 47 6.88 16.14 -3.98
N GLY A 48 6.37 14.94 -4.21
CA GLY A 48 7.13 13.71 -4.33
C GLY A 48 7.24 12.87 -3.05
N ASP A 49 6.85 13.41 -1.89
CA ASP A 49 6.72 12.60 -0.68
C ASP A 49 5.78 11.41 -0.92
N ILE A 50 6.07 10.30 -0.24
CA ILE A 50 5.29 9.08 -0.35
C ILE A 50 4.19 9.10 0.72
N LEU A 51 2.96 8.85 0.30
CA LEU A 51 1.80 8.76 1.18
C LEU A 51 1.44 7.29 1.37
N LEU A 52 1.46 6.79 2.60
CA LEU A 52 1.06 5.41 2.91
C LEU A 52 -0.30 5.40 3.59
N PHE A 53 -1.28 4.76 2.95
CA PHE A 53 -2.66 4.71 3.42
C PHE A 53 -2.88 3.48 4.29
N TYR A 54 -3.51 3.67 5.45
CA TYR A 54 -3.62 2.62 6.48
C TYR A 54 -5.04 2.39 7.03
N ARG A 55 -6.01 3.26 6.72
CA ARG A 55 -7.41 3.03 7.07
C ARG A 55 -8.18 2.50 5.85
N PRO A 56 -8.64 1.24 5.88
CA PRO A 56 -9.36 0.67 4.76
C PRO A 56 -10.72 1.36 4.59
N GLY A 57 -11.04 1.79 3.39
CA GLY A 57 -12.34 2.40 3.04
C GLY A 57 -13.34 1.39 2.47
N VAL A 58 -12.84 0.28 1.90
CA VAL A 58 -13.65 -0.78 1.29
C VAL A 58 -13.17 -2.18 1.68
N PHE A 59 -14.01 -3.19 1.43
CA PHE A 59 -13.69 -4.60 1.73
C PHE A 59 -12.39 -5.09 1.06
N ALA A 60 -12.11 -4.63 -0.16
CA ALA A 60 -10.89 -4.98 -0.88
C ALA A 60 -9.62 -4.53 -0.11
N ASP A 61 -9.66 -3.36 0.54
CA ASP A 61 -8.55 -2.85 1.33
C ASP A 61 -8.28 -3.74 2.55
N VAL A 62 -9.34 -4.20 3.23
CA VAL A 62 -9.26 -5.13 4.35
C VAL A 62 -8.65 -6.47 3.91
N PHE A 63 -9.02 -6.94 2.73
CA PHE A 63 -8.44 -8.15 2.15
C PHE A 63 -6.93 -7.98 1.91
N ILE A 64 -6.50 -6.87 1.31
CA ILE A 64 -5.08 -6.57 1.10
C ILE A 64 -4.34 -6.53 2.43
N GLN A 65 -4.88 -5.85 3.45
CA GLN A 65 -4.25 -5.79 4.77
C GLN A 65 -4.09 -7.18 5.40
N THR A 66 -5.11 -8.02 5.26
CA THR A 66 -5.11 -9.38 5.80
C THR A 66 -4.09 -10.27 5.09
N MET A 67 -4.04 -10.20 3.75
CA MET A 67 -3.15 -11.04 2.93
C MET A 67 -1.68 -10.63 3.06
N THR A 68 -1.41 -9.33 3.17
CA THR A 68 -0.04 -8.82 3.29
C THR A 68 0.49 -8.83 4.72
N GLY A 69 -0.37 -9.06 5.72
CA GLY A 69 -0.03 -8.87 7.13
C GLY A 69 0.37 -7.44 7.50
N SER A 70 0.12 -6.48 6.60
CA SER A 70 0.46 -5.06 6.75
C SER A 70 -0.81 -4.23 6.89
N ARG A 71 -0.73 -3.15 7.67
CA ARG A 71 -1.83 -2.16 7.71
C ARG A 71 -1.82 -1.23 6.51
N VAL A 72 -0.71 -1.13 5.79
CA VAL A 72 -0.63 -0.27 4.61
C VAL A 72 -1.21 -1.03 3.42
N TYR A 73 -2.33 -0.54 2.89
CA TYR A 73 -3.03 -1.17 1.77
C TYR A 73 -2.79 -0.45 0.44
N HIS A 74 -2.33 0.80 0.49
CA HIS A 74 -2.13 1.62 -0.70
C HIS A 74 -1.01 2.65 -0.50
N THR A 75 -0.43 3.10 -1.59
CA THR A 75 0.60 4.14 -1.60
C THR A 75 0.43 5.11 -2.77
N ALA A 76 0.83 6.36 -2.60
CA ALA A 76 0.77 7.40 -3.63
C ALA A 76 1.94 8.37 -3.50
N LEU A 77 2.17 9.20 -4.53
CA LEU A 77 3.06 10.35 -4.46
C LEU A 77 2.25 11.62 -4.20
N PHE A 78 2.63 12.40 -3.20
CA PHE A 78 2.03 13.71 -2.95
C PHE A 78 2.40 14.68 -4.08
N MET A 79 1.42 15.39 -4.63
CA MET A 79 1.66 16.41 -5.66
C MET A 79 1.69 17.80 -5.05
N GLU A 80 0.60 18.19 -4.39
CA GLU A 80 0.42 19.53 -3.84
C GLU A 80 -0.78 19.59 -2.89
N SER A 81 -0.86 20.67 -2.11
CA SER A 81 -2.06 21.02 -1.34
C SER A 81 -2.83 22.11 -2.09
N THR A 82 -4.13 21.88 -2.29
CA THR A 82 -5.05 22.87 -2.87
C THR A 82 -6.06 23.33 -1.81
N GLU A 83 -6.85 24.37 -2.10
CA GLU A 83 -7.99 24.76 -1.26
C GLU A 83 -8.99 23.61 -1.05
N ARG A 84 -9.08 22.72 -2.04
CA ARG A 84 -9.91 21.51 -2.02
C ARG A 84 -9.24 20.32 -1.33
N GLY A 85 -8.07 20.49 -0.73
CA GLY A 85 -7.36 19.43 -0.02
C GLY A 85 -6.15 18.86 -0.78
N PRO A 86 -5.52 17.81 -0.25
CA PRO A 86 -4.34 17.18 -0.83
C PRO A 86 -4.61 16.55 -2.18
N VAL A 87 -3.69 16.77 -3.13
CA VAL A 87 -3.70 16.14 -4.46
C VAL A 87 -2.54 15.17 -4.56
N VAL A 88 -2.81 13.99 -5.12
CA VAL A 88 -1.85 12.89 -5.21
C VAL A 88 -1.81 12.30 -6.62
N LEU A 89 -0.69 11.69 -6.95
CA LEU A 89 -0.54 10.83 -8.11
C LEU A 89 -0.45 9.38 -7.63
N GLU A 90 -1.34 8.52 -8.15
CA GLU A 90 -1.48 7.14 -7.71
C GLU A 90 -1.85 6.21 -8.86
N ALA A 91 -1.58 4.91 -8.70
CA ALA A 91 -2.14 3.88 -9.55
C ALA A 91 -3.33 3.22 -8.85
N LEU A 92 -4.52 3.38 -9.41
CA LEU A 92 -5.73 2.66 -9.01
C LEU A 92 -6.09 1.64 -10.07
N THR A 93 -7.09 0.79 -9.83
CA THR A 93 -7.61 -0.16 -10.83
C THR A 93 -7.97 0.53 -12.16
N SER A 94 -8.43 1.78 -12.14
CA SER A 94 -8.68 2.60 -13.33
C SER A 94 -7.43 3.04 -14.10
N GLY A 95 -6.23 2.85 -13.55
CA GLY A 95 -4.94 3.25 -14.10
C GLY A 95 -4.21 4.28 -13.24
N VAL A 96 -3.10 4.78 -13.77
CA VAL A 96 -2.34 5.89 -13.16
C VAL A 96 -3.10 7.19 -13.37
N GLN A 97 -3.42 7.87 -12.27
CA GLN A 97 -4.25 9.08 -12.29
C GLN A 97 -3.83 10.08 -11.21
N VAL A 98 -4.36 11.29 -11.35
CA VAL A 98 -4.32 12.33 -10.32
C VAL A 98 -5.62 12.27 -9.53
N SER A 99 -5.57 12.41 -8.22
CA SER A 99 -6.74 12.34 -7.37
C SER A 99 -6.68 13.34 -6.23
N ASN A 100 -7.83 13.91 -5.89
CA ASN A 100 -8.00 14.76 -4.73
C ASN A 100 -8.47 13.91 -3.53
N LEU A 101 -7.73 13.94 -2.44
CA LEU A 101 -8.02 13.10 -1.27
C LEU A 101 -9.28 13.51 -0.53
N ARG A 102 -9.67 14.78 -0.56
CA ARG A 102 -10.94 15.24 0.04
C ARG A 102 -12.13 14.73 -0.77
N GLU A 103 -12.08 14.86 -2.09
CA GLU A 103 -13.17 14.41 -2.98
C GLU A 103 -13.34 12.88 -2.93
N THR A 104 -12.26 12.14 -2.71
CA THR A 104 -12.30 10.68 -2.54
C THR A 104 -12.56 10.22 -1.10
N GLY A 105 -12.72 11.14 -0.15
CA GLY A 105 -12.98 10.81 1.26
C GLY A 105 -11.82 10.14 2.00
N ARG A 106 -10.58 10.26 1.48
CA ARG A 106 -9.34 9.70 2.06
C ARG A 106 -8.45 10.77 2.72
N GLU A 107 -8.98 11.97 2.94
CA GLU A 107 -8.27 13.04 3.65
C GLU A 107 -8.04 12.64 5.11
N GLY A 108 -6.78 12.52 5.53
CA GLY A 108 -6.40 12.15 6.90
C GLY A 108 -6.16 10.66 7.14
N ASP A 109 -6.29 9.80 6.11
CA ASP A 109 -6.13 8.34 6.22
C ASP A 109 -4.76 7.83 5.73
N PHE A 110 -3.74 8.68 5.82
CA PHE A 110 -2.38 8.39 5.37
C PHE A 110 -1.32 8.93 6.33
N VAL A 111 -0.11 8.38 6.21
CA VAL A 111 1.10 8.96 6.78
C VAL A 111 1.99 9.49 5.67
N VAL A 112 2.82 10.48 5.99
CA VAL A 112 3.79 11.07 5.06
C VAL A 112 5.16 10.48 5.33
N VAL A 113 5.73 9.87 4.30
CA VAL A 113 7.13 9.44 4.25
C VAL A 113 7.90 10.46 3.40
N PRO A 114 8.87 11.19 3.99
CA PRO A 114 9.67 12.14 3.25
C PRO A 114 10.38 11.51 2.05
N ALA A 115 10.43 12.24 0.94
CA ALA A 115 11.22 11.83 -0.21
C ALA A 115 12.70 11.64 0.17
N PRO A 116 13.32 10.48 -0.11
CA PRO A 116 14.74 10.26 0.13
C PRO A 116 15.61 11.18 -0.73
N LEU A 117 16.70 11.67 -0.12
CA LEU A 117 17.75 12.46 -0.78
C LEU A 117 17.22 13.65 -1.61
N GLU A 118 16.08 14.23 -1.21
CA GLU A 118 15.43 15.37 -1.89
C GLU A 118 15.03 15.08 -3.35
N LYS A 119 15.03 13.81 -3.78
CA LYS A 119 14.70 13.39 -5.15
C LYS A 119 13.20 13.31 -5.46
N GLY A 120 12.36 13.75 -4.53
CA GLY A 120 10.90 13.63 -4.63
C GLY A 120 10.31 14.29 -5.88
N ARG A 121 10.75 15.52 -6.20
CA ARG A 121 10.21 16.25 -7.37
C ARG A 121 10.55 15.55 -8.69
N GLU A 122 11.80 15.11 -8.85
CA GLU A 122 12.23 14.39 -10.05
C GLU A 122 11.47 13.06 -10.21
N ALA A 123 11.27 12.32 -9.11
CA ALA A 123 10.50 11.08 -9.12
C ALA A 123 9.03 11.35 -9.50
N LEU A 124 8.42 12.40 -8.92
CA LEU A 124 7.06 12.81 -9.24
C LEU A 124 6.91 13.23 -10.71
N ASP A 125 7.87 13.98 -11.25
CA ASP A 125 7.87 14.42 -12.64
C ASP A 125 7.94 13.22 -13.60
N TRP A 126 8.75 12.20 -13.28
CA TRP A 126 8.72 10.95 -14.03
C TRP A 126 7.36 10.27 -13.94
N ALA A 127 6.78 10.17 -12.73
CA ALA A 127 5.50 9.50 -12.52
C ALA A 127 4.34 10.19 -13.27
N ARG A 128 4.37 11.52 -13.42
CA ARG A 128 3.42 12.28 -14.23
C ARG A 128 3.41 11.84 -15.69
N THR A 129 4.54 11.40 -16.24
CA THR A 129 4.60 10.86 -17.62
C THR A 129 3.83 9.55 -17.79
N LYS A 130 3.40 8.92 -16.68
CA LYS A 130 2.66 7.66 -16.68
C LYS A 130 1.16 7.82 -16.55
N ILE A 131 0.63 9.03 -16.35
CA ILE A 131 -0.81 9.28 -16.26
C ILE A 131 -1.53 8.68 -17.47
N GLY A 132 -2.61 7.93 -17.22
CA GLY A 132 -3.37 7.19 -18.23
C GLY A 132 -2.85 5.78 -18.52
N SER A 133 -1.72 5.38 -17.95
CA SER A 133 -1.25 3.99 -18.06
C SER A 133 -2.23 3.05 -17.33
N PRO A 134 -2.61 1.91 -17.92
CA PRO A 134 -3.55 0.97 -17.30
C PRO A 134 -3.01 0.35 -16.01
N TYR A 135 -3.92 -0.11 -15.14
CA TYR A 135 -3.54 -0.86 -13.95
C TYR A 135 -3.17 -2.30 -14.27
N ASP A 136 -2.21 -2.87 -13.55
CA ASP A 136 -1.93 -4.30 -13.67
C ASP A 136 -2.80 -5.15 -12.76
N TYR A 137 -4.00 -5.48 -13.25
CA TYR A 137 -4.92 -6.40 -12.57
C TYR A 137 -4.34 -7.81 -12.39
N LYS A 138 -3.48 -8.25 -13.31
CA LYS A 138 -2.89 -9.60 -13.23
C LYS A 138 -1.82 -9.62 -12.16
N ASP A 139 -0.94 -8.62 -12.11
CA ASP A 139 0.05 -8.49 -11.04
C ASP A 139 -0.59 -8.21 -9.69
N GLY A 140 -1.61 -7.35 -9.57
CA GLY A 140 -2.25 -7.11 -8.27
C GLY A 140 -2.83 -8.39 -7.64
N PHE A 141 -3.39 -9.28 -8.46
CA PHE A 141 -3.91 -10.58 -8.00
C PHE A 141 -2.80 -11.61 -7.80
N VAL A 142 -1.80 -11.64 -8.69
CA VAL A 142 -0.64 -12.52 -8.58
C VAL A 142 0.21 -12.15 -7.38
N ILE A 143 0.65 -10.90 -7.19
CA ILE A 143 1.37 -10.43 -5.99
C ILE A 143 0.59 -10.75 -4.71
N GLY A 144 -0.73 -10.53 -4.70
CA GLY A 144 -1.58 -10.91 -3.57
C GLY A 144 -1.59 -12.42 -3.29
N LEU A 145 -1.54 -13.25 -4.34
CA LEU A 145 -1.40 -14.70 -4.22
C LEU A 145 0.03 -15.14 -3.89
N GLU A 146 1.07 -14.53 -4.46
CA GLU A 146 2.49 -14.84 -4.22
C GLU A 146 2.90 -14.51 -2.79
N GLN A 147 2.36 -13.43 -2.21
CA GLN A 147 2.55 -13.14 -0.79
C GLN A 147 1.89 -14.17 0.13
N VAL A 148 0.81 -14.84 -0.32
CA VAL A 148 0.16 -15.92 0.44
C VAL A 148 0.72 -17.30 0.13
N PHE A 149 1.32 -17.45 -1.04
CA PHE A 149 1.97 -18.65 -1.52
C PHE A 149 3.41 -18.29 -1.92
N GLU A 150 4.30 -18.10 -0.92
CA GLU A 150 5.72 -17.69 -1.06
C GLU A 150 6.55 -18.52 -2.09
N HIS A 151 5.98 -19.58 -2.65
CA HIS A 151 6.62 -20.54 -3.54
C HIS A 151 6.19 -20.45 -5.02
N LEU A 152 5.27 -19.54 -5.39
CA LEU A 152 4.82 -19.39 -6.78
C LEU A 152 5.41 -18.12 -7.40
N ARG A 153 6.68 -18.14 -7.82
CA ARG A 153 7.26 -17.00 -8.57
C ARG A 153 6.80 -17.04 -10.03
N VAL A 154 5.81 -16.25 -10.38
CA VAL A 154 5.34 -16.09 -11.76
C VAL A 154 6.18 -15.00 -12.42
N ASN A 155 7.25 -15.41 -13.11
CA ASN A 155 8.03 -14.52 -13.97
C ASN A 155 7.17 -14.04 -15.15
N TYR A 156 6.50 -12.90 -15.01
CA TYR A 156 5.72 -12.28 -16.08
C TYR A 156 6.05 -10.78 -16.16
N THR A 157 6.46 -10.33 -17.35
CA THR A 157 6.80 -8.93 -17.61
C THR A 157 5.76 -8.30 -18.53
N LEU A 158 4.84 -7.50 -17.99
CA LEU A 158 4.01 -6.61 -18.78
C LEU A 158 4.57 -5.19 -18.71
N ARG A 159 4.92 -4.62 -19.87
CA ARG A 159 5.34 -3.22 -19.98
C ARG A 159 4.10 -2.33 -20.01
N GLY A 160 4.12 -1.26 -19.21
CA GLY A 160 3.14 -0.17 -19.29
C GLY A 160 1.89 -0.34 -18.44
N LYS A 161 1.94 -1.22 -17.43
CA LYS A 161 0.95 -1.28 -16.37
C LYS A 161 1.63 -1.05 -15.03
N TYR A 162 0.92 -0.48 -14.06
CA TYR A 162 1.49 -0.18 -12.76
C TYR A 162 0.55 -0.60 -11.63
N THR A 163 1.08 -1.29 -10.63
CA THR A 163 0.47 -1.32 -9.28
C THR A 163 0.84 -0.05 -8.50
N CYS A 164 0.19 0.20 -7.36
CA CYS A 164 0.48 1.39 -6.56
C CYS A 164 1.92 1.39 -5.99
N GLY A 165 2.38 0.25 -5.47
CA GLY A 165 3.74 0.09 -4.99
C GLY A 165 4.78 0.18 -6.10
N GLU A 166 4.51 -0.49 -7.23
CA GLU A 166 5.38 -0.45 -8.42
C GLU A 166 5.54 0.96 -8.97
N LEU A 167 4.46 1.73 -9.11
CA LEU A 167 4.54 3.10 -9.63
C LEU A 167 5.50 3.95 -8.80
N VAL A 168 5.38 3.87 -7.47
CA VAL A 168 6.23 4.63 -6.54
C VAL A 168 7.68 4.12 -6.59
N ALA A 169 7.89 2.80 -6.58
CA ALA A 169 9.22 2.21 -6.66
C ALA A 169 9.92 2.55 -7.98
N ALA A 170 9.23 2.42 -9.11
CA ALA A 170 9.74 2.75 -10.42
C ALA A 170 10.05 4.25 -10.53
N ALA A 171 9.20 5.13 -10.00
CA ALA A 171 9.43 6.57 -10.02
C ALA A 171 10.74 6.98 -9.33
N TYR A 172 11.02 6.39 -8.17
CA TYR A 172 12.26 6.65 -7.46
C TYR A 172 13.47 5.97 -8.09
N GLU A 173 13.32 4.77 -8.66
CA GLU A 173 14.42 4.09 -9.34
C GLU A 173 14.92 4.89 -10.55
N GLN A 174 14.02 5.57 -11.24
CA GLN A 174 14.32 6.38 -12.43
C GLN A 174 15.17 7.61 -12.11
N VAL A 175 15.21 8.02 -10.85
CA VAL A 175 16.06 9.09 -10.32
C VAL A 175 17.23 8.55 -9.50
N GLY A 176 17.55 7.26 -9.67
CA GLY A 176 18.69 6.59 -9.08
C GLY A 176 18.49 6.11 -7.63
N ILE A 177 17.24 6.08 -7.14
CA ILE A 177 16.93 5.69 -5.77
C ILE A 177 16.16 4.37 -5.74
N LYS A 178 16.79 3.31 -5.23
CA LYS A 178 16.10 2.02 -5.00
C LYS A 178 15.43 2.03 -3.62
N LEU A 179 14.11 2.23 -3.57
CA LEU A 179 13.35 2.28 -2.31
C LEU A 179 13.40 0.98 -1.51
N VAL A 180 13.35 -0.16 -2.22
CA VAL A 180 13.40 -1.51 -1.65
C VAL A 180 14.54 -2.26 -2.32
N THR A 181 15.66 -2.43 -1.61
CA THR A 181 16.94 -2.85 -2.22
C THR A 181 16.96 -4.27 -2.75
N ASN A 182 16.12 -5.15 -2.21
CA ASN A 182 16.08 -6.59 -2.52
C ASN A 182 14.93 -7.01 -3.44
N LYS A 183 14.21 -6.05 -4.03
CA LYS A 183 13.08 -6.30 -4.93
C LYS A 183 13.19 -5.46 -6.19
N GLU A 184 12.67 -5.97 -7.29
CA GLU A 184 12.45 -5.18 -8.49
C GLU A 184 11.15 -4.37 -8.36
N PRO A 185 10.98 -3.22 -9.05
CA PRO A 185 9.82 -2.35 -8.85
C PRO A 185 8.47 -3.04 -8.95
N ASN A 186 8.31 -3.96 -9.91
CA ASN A 186 7.06 -4.71 -10.11
C ASN A 186 6.74 -5.71 -8.99
N GLU A 187 7.69 -6.01 -8.11
CA GLU A 187 7.49 -6.87 -6.93
C GLU A 187 7.23 -6.07 -5.66
N VAL A 188 7.29 -4.72 -5.73
CA VAL A 188 7.17 -3.85 -4.56
C VAL A 188 5.71 -3.62 -4.21
N SER A 189 5.34 -4.01 -3.00
CA SER A 189 4.05 -3.71 -2.39
C SER A 189 4.13 -2.45 -1.50
N PRO A 190 2.98 -1.82 -1.17
CA PRO A 190 2.93 -0.75 -0.17
C PRO A 190 3.53 -1.16 1.20
N ALA A 191 3.41 -2.44 1.56
CA ALA A 191 3.98 -2.97 2.80
C ALA A 191 5.51 -2.91 2.81
N ASP A 192 6.15 -3.23 1.68
CA ASP A 192 7.61 -3.19 1.54
C ASP A 192 8.14 -1.76 1.70
N ILE A 193 7.49 -0.81 1.03
CA ILE A 193 7.82 0.62 1.14
C ILE A 193 7.68 1.09 2.58
N SER A 194 6.61 0.69 3.27
CA SER A 194 6.41 1.07 4.66
C SER A 194 7.52 0.55 5.57
N THR A 195 8.06 -0.64 5.30
CA THR A 195 9.19 -1.20 6.06
C THR A 195 10.49 -0.44 5.80
N CYS A 196 10.76 -0.07 4.55
CA CYS A 196 11.98 0.66 4.17
C CYS A 196 11.97 2.14 4.57
N ALA A 197 10.80 2.79 4.58
CA ALA A 197 10.63 4.20 4.94
C ALA A 197 11.22 4.54 6.33
N PHE A 198 11.21 3.59 7.27
CA PHE A 198 11.79 3.77 8.61
C PHE A 198 13.32 3.76 8.64
N ALA A 199 13.99 3.30 7.57
CA ALA A 199 15.45 3.31 7.49
C ALA A 199 15.99 4.69 7.07
N PHE A 200 15.24 5.46 6.27
CA PHE A 200 15.67 6.76 5.74
C PHE A 200 15.46 7.95 6.69
N THR A 201 14.66 7.78 7.75
CA THR A 201 14.42 8.83 8.76
C THR A 201 15.48 8.88 9.85
N LYS A 202 16.39 7.89 9.90
CA LYS A 202 17.61 7.97 10.72
C LYS A 202 18.74 8.52 9.85
N SER A 203 18.94 9.83 9.88
CA SER A 203 20.24 10.39 9.48
C SER A 203 21.34 9.75 10.34
N PRO A 204 22.49 9.38 9.76
CA PRO A 204 23.66 9.06 10.58
C PRO A 204 24.03 10.34 11.35
N GLU A 205 24.03 10.25 12.68
CA GLU A 205 24.66 11.25 13.56
C GLU A 205 26.17 11.33 13.32
#